data_AF-A0A813KM98-F1
#
_entry.id   AF-A0A813KM98-F1
#
_cell.length_a   1.000
_cell.length_b   1.000
_cell.length_c   1.000
_cell.angle_alpha   90.00
_cell.angle_beta   90.00
_cell.angle_gamma   90.00
#
_symmetry.space_group_name_H-M   'P 1'
#
loop_
_entity.id
_entity.type
_entity.pdbx_description
1 polymer ?
#
loop_
_entity_poly.entity_id
_entity_poly.type
_entity_poly.pdbx_seq_one_letter_code
_entity_poly.pdbx_strand_id
1 'polypeptide(L)'
;MFGDSPSQEAESQILGDLWDTPPDVGACANEGKVSGGSGALSANDAPAGFGGHVAACAAEWRSEPGVRLAIWFQESFAKPGQEVPIFRVSLQEEEALNCALATALAAPAQRRFRGNFGPAAAAQLHADFAAALGARASTSALKCVPLEGQLQHRLPKELLGDPRVSALRLPQRKRSGGAELAGSALHRAKTVVEEILGGCGPVVFKIGITCNPLVRWSAYEREGYQQFHLLHVTDSSEVVQLFEAALIAAFQDRAGCRNIARGGEGPVGRVPASPSLQCFVRRCCLDASMSSLSNDSYAFLQARFCCRHTFVCQCNFQRTRVRATIHGFISG
;
A
#
# COMPACT_ATOMS: atom_id res chain seq x y z
N MET A 1 -45.75 15.95 -23.48
CA MET A 1 -44.47 16.33 -24.10
C MET A 1 -43.40 16.20 -23.04
N PHE A 2 -42.76 15.03 -22.96
CA PHE A 2 -41.57 14.83 -22.12
C PHE A 2 -40.39 14.79 -23.09
N GLY A 3 -39.47 15.73 -22.92
CA GLY A 3 -38.30 15.88 -23.78
C GLY A 3 -37.24 14.84 -23.43
N ASP A 4 -36.61 14.30 -24.46
CA ASP A 4 -35.49 13.37 -24.39
C ASP A 4 -34.27 14.02 -23.73
N SER A 5 -33.79 13.42 -22.64
CA SER A 5 -32.49 13.74 -22.05
C SER A 5 -31.38 13.03 -22.84
N PRO A 6 -30.26 13.69 -23.16
CA PRO A 6 -29.17 13.06 -23.89
C PRO A 6 -28.43 12.03 -23.03
N SER A 7 -28.12 10.89 -23.65
CA SER A 7 -27.37 9.76 -23.09
C SER A 7 -25.90 10.12 -22.85
N GLN A 8 -25.45 10.08 -21.59
CA GLN A 8 -24.04 10.18 -21.17
C GLN A 8 -23.36 8.80 -21.18
N GLU A 9 -23.10 8.21 -22.34
CA GLU A 9 -22.49 6.86 -22.42
C GLU A 9 -21.07 6.79 -22.99
N ALA A 10 -20.41 7.89 -23.36
CA ALA A 10 -19.18 7.78 -24.17
C ALA A 10 -17.83 7.98 -23.45
N GLU A 11 -17.75 8.46 -22.19
CA GLU A 11 -16.45 8.85 -21.60
C GLU A 11 -15.92 7.95 -20.48
N SER A 12 -16.73 7.04 -19.93
CA SER A 12 -16.36 6.27 -18.73
C SER A 12 -15.75 4.88 -18.98
N GLN A 13 -15.77 4.36 -20.21
CA GLN A 13 -15.23 3.02 -20.51
C GLN A 13 -13.71 2.98 -20.79
N ILE A 14 -13.07 4.10 -21.14
CA ILE A 14 -11.67 4.07 -21.59
C ILE A 14 -10.66 4.07 -20.43
N LEU A 15 -11.06 4.44 -19.20
CA LEU A 15 -10.13 4.55 -18.06
C LEU A 15 -10.01 3.28 -17.20
N GLY A 16 -10.95 2.33 -17.30
CA GLY A 16 -11.00 1.14 -16.44
C GLY A 16 -10.10 -0.02 -16.89
N ASP A 17 -9.91 -0.18 -18.20
CA ASP A 17 -9.27 -1.39 -18.76
C ASP A 17 -7.74 -1.27 -18.93
N LEU A 18 -7.19 -0.06 -18.82
CA LEU A 18 -5.82 0.23 -19.26
C LEU A 18 -4.73 -0.04 -18.20
N TRP A 19 -5.05 -0.06 -16.91
CA TRP A 19 -4.03 0.07 -15.85
C TRP A 19 -3.63 -1.23 -15.14
N ASP A 20 -4.33 -2.34 -15.37
CA ASP A 20 -4.01 -3.65 -14.76
C ASP A 20 -3.84 -4.77 -15.81
N THR A 21 -3.63 -4.41 -17.08
CA THR A 21 -3.36 -5.36 -18.17
C THR A 21 -1.84 -5.41 -18.41
N PRO A 22 -1.13 -6.51 -18.05
CA PRO A 22 0.22 -6.71 -18.58
C PRO A 22 0.12 -6.68 -20.11
N PRO A 23 1.10 -6.09 -20.83
CA PRO A 23 1.02 -6.00 -22.29
C PRO A 23 0.79 -7.39 -22.86
N ASP A 24 -0.27 -7.57 -23.65
CA ASP A 24 -0.47 -8.79 -24.42
C ASP A 24 0.80 -9.04 -25.21
N VAL A 25 1.46 -10.15 -24.91
CA VAL A 25 2.58 -10.65 -25.71
C VAL A 25 1.95 -11.05 -27.04
N GLY A 26 1.97 -10.12 -27.99
CA GLY A 26 1.26 -10.22 -29.25
C GLY A 26 1.50 -11.57 -29.90
N ALA A 27 0.42 -12.33 -30.07
CA ALA A 27 0.39 -13.44 -31.00
C ALA A 27 0.64 -12.87 -32.40
N CYS A 28 1.88 -13.00 -32.88
CA CYS A 28 2.21 -12.73 -34.26
C CYS A 28 1.50 -13.76 -35.13
N ALA A 29 0.37 -13.36 -35.72
CA ALA A 29 -0.24 -14.09 -36.83
C ALA A 29 0.70 -13.97 -38.04
N ASN A 30 1.52 -15.00 -38.27
CA ASN A 30 2.18 -15.24 -39.54
C ASN A 30 1.41 -16.35 -40.26
N GLU A 31 0.52 -15.97 -41.18
CA GLU A 31 0.11 -16.85 -42.26
C GLU A 31 1.24 -16.92 -43.28
N GLY A 32 1.93 -18.08 -43.34
CA GLY A 32 3.07 -18.25 -44.22
C GLY A 32 3.62 -19.66 -44.30
N LYS A 33 2.92 -20.52 -45.05
CA LYS A 33 3.46 -21.53 -45.99
C LYS A 33 4.64 -22.43 -45.55
N VAL A 34 4.28 -23.70 -45.31
CA VAL A 34 5.03 -24.98 -45.42
C VAL A 34 6.46 -24.91 -45.99
N SER A 35 7.45 -25.35 -45.20
CA SER A 35 8.44 -26.37 -45.60
C SER A 35 9.13 -26.96 -44.37
N GLY A 36 9.32 -28.29 -44.39
CA GLY A 36 9.77 -29.07 -43.23
C GLY A 36 11.25 -28.91 -42.90
N GLY A 37 11.53 -28.92 -41.60
CA GLY A 37 12.87 -29.05 -41.05
C GLY A 37 12.77 -29.48 -39.58
N SER A 38 13.09 -30.74 -39.29
CA SER A 38 13.28 -31.24 -37.92
C SER A 38 14.49 -30.54 -37.30
N GLY A 39 14.24 -29.54 -36.46
CA GLY A 39 15.22 -28.93 -35.56
C GLY A 39 14.76 -29.13 -34.12
N ALA A 40 15.57 -29.85 -33.33
CA ALA A 40 15.36 -30.03 -31.91
C ALA A 40 15.37 -28.66 -31.19
N LEU A 41 14.27 -28.33 -30.51
CA LEU A 41 14.17 -27.12 -29.71
C LEU A 41 14.64 -27.43 -28.28
N SER A 42 15.72 -26.72 -27.91
CA SER A 42 16.27 -26.63 -26.57
C SER A 42 15.28 -25.90 -25.66
N ALA A 43 14.68 -26.63 -24.73
CA ALA A 43 13.99 -26.05 -23.59
C ALA A 43 15.03 -25.62 -22.56
N ASN A 44 15.11 -24.32 -22.26
CA ASN A 44 15.57 -23.75 -20.97
C ASN A 44 15.59 -22.23 -21.10
N ASP A 45 14.64 -21.56 -20.44
CA ASP A 45 14.81 -20.25 -19.78
C ASP A 45 13.48 -19.89 -19.09
N ALA A 46 13.12 -20.69 -18.07
CA ALA A 46 12.15 -20.27 -17.07
C ALA A 46 12.92 -19.56 -15.94
N PRO A 47 12.42 -18.44 -15.39
CA PRO A 47 13.05 -17.81 -14.23
C PRO A 47 13.11 -18.84 -13.10
N ALA A 48 14.31 -19.03 -12.54
CA ALA A 48 14.58 -20.03 -11.51
C ALA A 48 13.57 -19.94 -10.36
N GLY A 49 12.65 -20.90 -10.29
CA GLY A 49 11.67 -21.00 -9.22
C GLY A 49 12.35 -21.27 -7.88
N PHE A 50 11.92 -20.54 -6.85
CA PHE A 50 12.38 -20.67 -5.46
C PHE A 50 11.92 -22.01 -4.84
N GLY A 51 12.65 -23.10 -5.11
CA GLY A 51 12.29 -24.46 -4.66
C GLY A 51 13.09 -25.04 -3.48
N GLY A 52 13.52 -24.23 -2.51
CA GLY A 52 14.41 -24.69 -1.42
C GLY A 52 13.81 -24.60 -0.01
N HIS A 53 13.61 -25.74 0.66
CA HIS A 53 13.19 -25.83 2.07
C HIS A 53 14.02 -24.94 3.02
N VAL A 54 13.34 -24.10 3.79
CA VAL A 54 13.90 -23.18 4.80
C VAL A 54 14.37 -23.98 6.01
N ALA A 55 15.63 -23.81 6.41
CA ALA A 55 16.19 -24.44 7.61
C ALA A 55 15.64 -23.75 8.86
N ALA A 56 15.07 -24.54 9.78
CA ALA A 56 14.48 -24.07 11.02
C ALA A 56 15.56 -23.55 11.99
N CYS A 57 15.66 -22.23 12.14
CA CYS A 57 16.45 -21.59 13.17
C CYS A 57 15.58 -20.57 13.91
N ALA A 58 15.19 -20.87 15.16
CA ALA A 58 14.49 -19.92 16.02
C ALA A 58 14.94 -20.07 17.48
N ALA A 59 15.53 -19.01 18.03
CA ALA A 59 15.74 -18.82 19.46
C ALA A 59 15.03 -17.54 19.91
N GLU A 60 14.14 -17.70 20.89
CA GLU A 60 13.62 -16.70 21.85
C GLU A 60 12.87 -15.43 21.40
N TRP A 61 12.51 -15.27 20.12
CA TRP A 61 11.13 -14.84 19.82
C TRP A 61 10.35 -16.11 19.55
N ARG A 62 9.37 -16.42 20.41
CA ARG A 62 8.29 -17.31 20.01
C ARG A 62 7.39 -16.50 19.08
N SER A 63 7.80 -16.27 17.83
CA SER A 63 6.82 -15.97 16.80
C SER A 63 5.96 -17.23 16.72
N GLU A 64 4.77 -17.18 17.29
CA GLU A 64 3.81 -18.25 17.08
C GLU A 64 3.67 -18.43 15.56
N PRO A 65 3.77 -19.66 15.04
CA PRO A 65 3.62 -19.90 13.62
C PRO A 65 2.34 -19.21 13.13
N GLY A 66 2.47 -18.32 12.15
CA GLY A 66 1.34 -17.61 11.54
C GLY A 66 1.16 -16.13 11.92
N VAL A 67 2.07 -15.51 12.68
CA VAL A 67 2.07 -14.03 12.83
C VAL A 67 2.55 -13.40 11.52
N ARG A 68 1.61 -12.77 10.81
CA ARG A 68 1.89 -11.97 9.61
C ARG A 68 2.35 -10.58 10.03
N LEU A 69 3.57 -10.19 9.68
CA LEU A 69 4.18 -8.90 10.04
C LEU A 69 4.09 -7.88 8.90
N ALA A 70 4.19 -8.34 7.66
CA ALA A 70 4.09 -7.52 6.45
C ALA A 70 3.48 -8.30 5.28
N ILE A 71 2.93 -7.56 4.33
CA ILE A 71 2.55 -8.07 3.00
C ILE A 71 3.73 -7.83 2.07
N TRP A 72 4.19 -8.86 1.37
CA TRP A 72 5.41 -8.80 0.57
C TRP A 72 5.12 -8.79 -0.93
N PHE A 73 5.96 -8.04 -1.65
CA PHE A 73 5.94 -7.87 -3.09
C PHE A 73 7.35 -7.99 -3.63
N GLN A 74 7.46 -8.42 -4.88
CA GLN A 74 8.71 -8.55 -5.60
C GLN A 74 8.64 -7.72 -6.90
N GLU A 75 9.62 -6.86 -7.06
CA GLU A 75 9.92 -6.17 -8.31
C GLU A 75 10.56 -7.16 -9.30
N SER A 76 10.06 -7.16 -10.53
CA SER A 76 10.67 -7.92 -11.62
C SER A 76 11.60 -7.04 -12.44
N PHE A 77 12.62 -7.63 -13.06
CA PHE A 77 13.53 -6.87 -13.90
C PHE A 77 12.81 -6.35 -15.15
N ALA A 78 12.69 -5.02 -15.26
CA ALA A 78 12.18 -4.36 -16.45
C ALA A 78 13.31 -3.89 -17.36
N LYS A 79 13.02 -3.79 -18.67
CA LYS A 79 13.93 -3.15 -19.62
C LYS A 79 14.02 -1.65 -19.31
N PRO A 80 15.16 -0.99 -19.62
CA PRO A 80 15.28 0.45 -19.50
C PRO A 80 14.11 1.17 -20.19
N GLY A 81 13.42 2.05 -19.47
CA GLY A 81 12.26 2.80 -19.97
C GLY A 81 10.90 2.14 -19.81
N GLN A 82 10.82 0.92 -19.25
CA GLN A 82 9.55 0.29 -18.87
C GLN A 82 9.29 0.42 -17.37
N GLU A 83 8.02 0.53 -17.00
CA GLU A 83 7.61 0.45 -15.58
C GLU A 83 7.99 -0.92 -15.02
N VAL A 84 8.58 -0.92 -13.82
CA VAL A 84 9.00 -2.13 -13.11
C VAL A 84 7.74 -2.86 -12.62
N PRO A 85 7.42 -4.05 -13.15
CA PRO A 85 6.25 -4.78 -12.69
C PRO A 85 6.50 -5.24 -11.26
N ILE A 86 5.53 -4.96 -10.39
CA ILE A 86 5.53 -5.39 -9.00
C ILE A 86 4.50 -6.51 -8.86
N PHE A 87 4.89 -7.64 -8.30
CA PHE A 87 4.00 -8.77 -8.05
C PHE A 87 3.94 -9.10 -6.57
N ARG A 88 2.79 -9.58 -6.11
CA ARG A 88 2.70 -10.14 -4.77
C ARG A 88 3.40 -11.50 -4.75
N VAL A 89 4.23 -11.75 -3.75
CA VAL A 89 4.89 -13.05 -3.58
C VAL A 89 3.86 -14.14 -3.23
N SER A 90 4.19 -15.41 -3.46
CA SER A 90 3.28 -16.51 -3.08
C SER A 90 3.07 -16.55 -1.56
N LEU A 91 1.98 -17.18 -1.10
CA LEU A 91 1.69 -17.27 0.34
C LEU A 91 2.83 -17.97 1.11
N GLN A 92 3.40 -19.04 0.54
CA GLN A 92 4.50 -19.78 1.12
C GLN A 92 5.77 -18.93 1.24
N GLU A 93 6.10 -18.15 0.20
CA GLU A 93 7.22 -17.20 0.26
C GLU A 93 6.94 -16.07 1.26
N GLU A 94 5.72 -15.55 1.29
CA GLU A 94 5.30 -14.52 2.25
C GLU A 94 5.47 -15.01 3.70
N GLU A 95 5.10 -16.25 3.99
CA GLU A 95 5.31 -16.89 5.29
C GLU A 95 6.80 -17.02 5.62
N ALA A 96 7.64 -17.45 4.67
CA ALA A 96 9.09 -17.55 4.86
C ALA A 96 9.73 -16.18 5.12
N LEU A 97 9.34 -15.14 4.37
CA LEU A 97 9.79 -13.76 4.56
C LEU A 97 9.35 -13.21 5.93
N ASN A 98 8.12 -13.47 6.35
CA ASN A 98 7.62 -13.07 7.67
C ASN A 98 8.36 -13.81 8.80
N CYS A 99 8.67 -15.10 8.64
CA CYS A 99 9.50 -15.85 9.58
C CYS A 99 10.91 -15.27 9.68
N ALA A 100 11.56 -14.99 8.55
CA ALA A 100 12.89 -14.38 8.55
C ALA A 100 12.89 -13.00 9.21
N LEU A 101 11.88 -12.18 8.95
CA LEU A 101 11.73 -10.87 9.59
C LEU A 101 11.50 -11.00 11.10
N ALA A 102 10.66 -11.95 11.53
CA ALA A 102 10.45 -12.22 12.94
C ALA A 102 11.75 -12.64 13.64
N THR A 103 12.53 -13.53 13.02
CA THR A 103 13.86 -13.95 13.51
C THR A 103 14.81 -12.76 13.61
N ALA A 104 14.83 -11.89 12.59
CA ALA A 104 15.66 -10.68 12.60
C ALA A 104 15.26 -9.73 13.74
N LEU A 105 13.96 -9.49 13.94
CA LEU A 105 13.44 -8.65 15.03
C LEU A 105 13.76 -9.20 16.43
N ALA A 106 13.93 -10.52 16.53
CA ALA A 106 14.27 -11.23 17.77
C ALA A 106 15.76 -11.19 18.12
N ALA A 107 16.61 -10.90 17.13
CA ALA A 107 18.06 -10.98 17.27
C ALA A 107 18.56 -10.15 18.47
N PRO A 108 19.54 -10.63 19.26
CA PRO A 108 20.04 -9.90 20.42
C PRO A 108 20.52 -8.48 20.09
N ALA A 109 21.07 -8.26 18.88
CA ALA A 109 21.47 -6.95 18.39
C ALA A 109 20.30 -5.96 18.38
N GLN A 110 19.10 -6.40 18.00
CA GLN A 110 17.89 -5.57 18.00
C GLN A 110 17.44 -5.14 19.39
N ARG A 111 17.77 -5.91 20.44
CA ARG A 111 17.45 -5.53 21.83
C ARG A 111 18.16 -4.26 22.25
N ARG A 112 19.35 -3.99 21.69
CA ARG A 112 20.13 -2.76 21.96
C ARG A 112 19.52 -1.51 21.34
N PHE A 113 18.67 -1.68 20.32
CA PHE A 113 17.99 -0.59 19.62
C PHE A 113 16.54 -0.39 20.08
N ARG A 114 16.14 -0.94 21.23
CA ARG A 114 14.79 -0.70 21.77
C ARG A 114 14.58 0.80 22.00
N GLY A 115 13.71 1.40 21.16
CA GLY A 115 13.39 2.82 21.18
C GLY A 115 14.24 3.70 20.26
N ASN A 116 15.26 3.15 19.58
CA ASN A 116 16.05 3.86 18.59
C ASN A 116 15.70 3.37 17.18
N PHE A 117 15.02 4.21 16.42
CA PHE A 117 14.55 3.95 15.05
C PHE A 117 15.45 4.60 13.98
N GLY A 118 16.72 4.85 14.33
CA GLY A 118 17.66 5.52 13.44
C GLY A 118 18.13 4.65 12.26
N PRO A 119 18.81 5.24 11.27
CA PRO A 119 19.32 4.54 10.09
C PRO A 119 20.23 3.34 10.43
N ALA A 120 21.01 3.44 11.51
CA ALA A 120 21.86 2.33 11.97
C ALA A 120 21.05 1.12 12.46
N ALA A 121 19.94 1.35 13.16
CA ALA A 121 19.06 0.28 13.61
C ALA A 121 18.36 -0.41 12.42
N ALA A 122 17.90 0.38 11.45
CA ALA A 122 17.32 -0.13 10.21
C ALA A 122 18.34 -0.95 9.39
N ALA A 123 19.57 -0.45 9.23
CA ALA A 123 20.64 -1.16 8.54
C ALA A 123 21.00 -2.49 9.24
N GLN A 124 21.06 -2.51 10.58
CA GLN A 124 21.26 -3.75 11.32
C GLN A 124 20.10 -4.72 11.14
N LEU A 125 18.85 -4.25 11.21
CA LEU A 125 17.68 -5.10 10.97
C LEU A 125 17.70 -5.68 9.55
N HIS A 126 18.13 -4.91 8.55
CA HIS A 126 18.30 -5.40 7.18
C HIS A 126 19.33 -6.52 7.11
N ALA A 127 20.48 -6.35 7.76
CA ALA A 127 21.54 -7.35 7.78
C ALA A 127 21.08 -8.64 8.48
N ASP A 128 20.40 -8.52 9.63
CA ASP A 128 19.85 -9.65 10.37
C ASP A 128 18.77 -10.38 9.54
N PHE A 129 17.93 -9.61 8.81
CA PHE A 129 16.92 -10.15 7.91
C PHE A 129 17.53 -10.89 6.72
N ALA A 130 18.50 -10.30 6.04
CA ALA A 130 19.22 -10.94 4.93
C ALA A 130 19.95 -12.21 5.40
N ALA A 131 20.56 -12.18 6.59
CA ALA A 131 21.18 -13.35 7.19
C ALA A 131 20.16 -14.46 7.49
N ALA A 132 18.96 -14.11 7.98
CA ALA A 132 17.89 -15.06 8.26
C ALA A 132 17.29 -15.69 6.98
N LEU A 133 17.28 -14.95 5.86
CA LEU A 133 16.92 -15.50 4.54
C LEU A 133 17.99 -16.42 3.96
N GLY A 134 19.25 -16.28 4.42
CA GLY A 134 20.41 -16.98 3.89
C GLY A 134 20.77 -16.54 2.47
N ALA A 135 21.68 -17.28 1.82
CA ALA A 135 22.19 -16.96 0.48
C ALA A 135 21.15 -17.08 -0.66
N ARG A 136 19.88 -17.38 -0.34
CA ARG A 136 18.88 -17.81 -1.33
C ARG A 136 18.06 -16.66 -1.92
N ALA A 137 17.99 -15.50 -1.28
CA ALA A 137 17.11 -14.43 -1.71
C ALA A 137 17.84 -13.08 -1.72
N SER A 138 17.83 -12.42 -2.87
CA SER A 138 18.20 -11.01 -2.97
C SER A 138 17.09 -10.17 -2.36
N THR A 139 17.41 -9.35 -1.36
CA THR A 139 16.43 -8.43 -0.74
C THR A 139 16.20 -7.17 -1.58
N SER A 140 17.04 -6.90 -2.58
CA SER A 140 17.01 -5.65 -3.36
C SER A 140 15.71 -5.42 -4.14
N ALA A 141 15.07 -6.50 -4.59
CA ALA A 141 13.81 -6.45 -5.33
C ALA A 141 12.57 -6.60 -4.44
N LEU A 142 12.73 -6.76 -3.12
CA LEU A 142 11.61 -6.97 -2.22
C LEU A 142 11.06 -5.64 -1.73
N LYS A 143 9.74 -5.51 -1.78
CA LYS A 143 8.97 -4.43 -1.16
C LYS A 143 7.97 -5.02 -0.19
N CYS A 144 7.60 -4.26 0.82
CA CYS A 144 6.60 -4.71 1.79
C CYS A 144 5.73 -3.56 2.28
N VAL A 145 4.51 -3.92 2.67
CA VAL A 145 3.59 -3.05 3.40
C VAL A 145 3.48 -3.58 4.83
N PRO A 146 4.06 -2.88 5.84
CA PRO A 146 4.06 -3.35 7.22
C PRO A 146 2.64 -3.33 7.81
N LEU A 147 2.29 -4.39 8.53
CA LEU A 147 1.00 -4.52 9.23
C LEU A 147 1.00 -3.85 10.61
N GLU A 148 2.18 -3.48 11.11
CA GLU A 148 2.37 -2.85 12.42
C GLU A 148 3.10 -1.51 12.31
N GLY A 149 2.62 -0.49 13.03
CA GLY A 149 3.15 0.88 12.93
C GLY A 149 4.58 0.98 13.42
N GLN A 150 4.93 0.23 14.47
CA GLN A 150 6.30 0.17 14.97
C GLN A 150 7.26 -0.44 13.95
N LEU A 151 6.78 -1.38 13.14
CA LEU A 151 7.59 -2.03 12.13
C LEU A 151 7.93 -1.07 10.97
N GLN A 152 6.97 -0.22 10.58
CA GLN A 152 7.18 0.81 9.56
C GLN A 152 8.37 1.73 9.88
N HIS A 153 8.61 2.05 11.15
CA HIS A 153 9.72 2.90 11.57
C HIS A 153 11.06 2.16 11.69
N ARG A 154 11.02 0.82 11.77
CA ARG A 154 12.22 -0.02 11.94
C ARG A 154 12.75 -0.55 10.62
N LEU A 155 11.88 -0.76 9.65
CA LEU A 155 12.25 -1.34 8.37
C LEU A 155 13.12 -0.36 7.55
N PRO A 156 14.11 -0.90 6.81
CA PRO A 156 14.84 -0.14 5.81
C PRO A 156 13.90 0.47 4.77
N LYS A 157 14.19 1.68 4.32
CA LYS A 157 13.36 2.38 3.31
C LYS A 157 13.34 1.62 1.98
N GLU A 158 14.37 0.84 1.71
CA GLU A 158 14.54 0.03 0.51
C GLU A 158 13.54 -1.12 0.47
N LEU A 159 13.17 -1.66 1.64
CA LEU A 159 12.17 -2.73 1.78
C LEU A 159 10.76 -2.17 1.93
N LEU A 160 10.60 -0.93 2.38
CA LEU A 160 9.28 -0.31 2.47
C LEU A 160 8.76 -0.03 1.07
N GLY A 161 7.51 -0.40 0.83
CA GLY A 161 6.74 0.17 -0.27
C GLY A 161 6.51 1.68 -0.07
N ASP A 162 5.58 2.23 -0.83
CA ASP A 162 5.24 3.64 -0.68
C ASP A 162 4.74 3.94 0.76
N PRO A 163 5.32 4.92 1.48
CA PRO A 163 4.92 5.23 2.86
C PRO A 163 3.47 5.72 3.01
N ARG A 164 2.81 6.08 1.90
CA ARG A 164 1.41 6.50 1.85
C ARG A 164 0.45 5.32 1.74
N VAL A 165 0.97 4.10 1.49
CA VAL A 165 0.22 2.84 1.55
C VAL A 165 0.34 2.26 2.96
N SER A 166 -0.78 2.28 3.69
CA SER A 166 -0.87 1.85 5.08
C SER A 166 -1.73 0.60 5.22
N ALA A 167 -1.18 -0.40 5.93
CA ALA A 167 -1.92 -1.58 6.34
C ALA A 167 -2.24 -1.62 7.83
N LEU A 168 -2.00 -0.51 8.54
CA LEU A 168 -2.17 -0.42 10.01
C LEU A 168 -3.61 -0.58 10.49
N ARG A 169 -4.56 -0.46 9.56
CA ARG A 169 -6.00 -0.59 9.84
C ARG A 169 -6.55 -1.96 9.50
N LEU A 170 -5.72 -2.88 9.01
CA LEU A 170 -6.12 -4.25 8.81
C LEU A 170 -6.43 -4.91 10.17
N PRO A 171 -7.43 -5.81 10.22
CA PRO A 171 -7.67 -6.60 11.41
C PRO A 171 -6.43 -7.39 11.79
N GLN A 172 -5.98 -7.22 13.03
CA GLN A 172 -5.00 -8.12 13.60
C GLN A 172 -5.66 -9.49 13.80
N ARG A 173 -5.02 -10.54 13.28
CA ARG A 173 -5.52 -11.91 13.39
C ARG A 173 -5.65 -12.24 14.88
N LYS A 174 -6.89 -12.46 15.36
CA LYS A 174 -7.13 -12.85 16.75
C LYS A 174 -6.49 -14.22 16.97
N ARG A 175 -5.80 -14.37 18.10
CA ARG A 175 -5.18 -15.65 18.52
C ARG A 175 -6.21 -16.74 18.78
N SER A 176 -7.41 -16.35 19.22
CA SER A 176 -8.53 -17.27 19.34
C SER A 176 -9.04 -17.59 17.93
N GLY A 177 -8.81 -18.81 17.47
CA GLY A 177 -9.09 -19.30 16.11
C GLY A 177 -10.56 -19.32 15.66
N GLY A 178 -11.40 -18.43 16.19
CA GLY A 178 -12.73 -18.18 15.65
C GLY A 178 -12.62 -17.41 14.34
N ALA A 179 -13.25 -17.93 13.29
CA ALA A 179 -13.47 -17.19 12.06
C ALA A 179 -14.23 -15.90 12.39
N GLU A 180 -13.72 -14.77 11.89
CA GLU A 180 -14.41 -13.50 12.06
C GLU A 180 -15.72 -13.51 11.25
N LEU A 181 -16.82 -13.14 11.91
CA LEU A 181 -18.10 -12.98 11.22
C LEU A 181 -18.02 -11.82 10.23
N ALA A 182 -18.55 -12.02 9.02
CA ALA A 182 -18.55 -11.01 7.96
C ALA A 182 -19.14 -9.66 8.44
N GLY A 183 -20.21 -9.70 9.24
CA GLY A 183 -20.81 -8.51 9.83
C GLY A 183 -19.87 -7.73 10.77
N SER A 184 -19.07 -8.43 11.57
CA SER A 184 -18.06 -7.81 12.44
C SER A 184 -16.92 -7.18 11.63
N ALA A 185 -16.51 -7.85 10.56
CA ALA A 185 -15.49 -7.32 9.66
C ALA A 185 -15.97 -6.03 8.96
N LEU A 186 -17.18 -6.06 8.40
CA LEU A 186 -17.79 -4.90 7.74
C LEU A 186 -18.00 -3.75 8.72
N HIS A 187 -18.52 -4.02 9.92
CA HIS A 187 -18.72 -2.99 10.93
C HIS A 187 -17.42 -2.28 11.29
N ARG A 188 -16.34 -3.02 11.55
CA ARG A 188 -15.02 -2.42 11.81
C ARG A 188 -14.54 -1.58 10.63
N ALA A 189 -14.64 -2.08 9.40
CA ALA A 189 -14.20 -1.31 8.23
C ALA A 189 -14.97 0.01 8.10
N LYS A 190 -16.28 0.01 8.37
CA LYS A 190 -17.09 1.24 8.45
C LYS A 190 -16.57 2.19 9.52
N THR A 191 -16.32 1.70 10.74
CA THR A 191 -15.76 2.51 11.83
C THR A 191 -14.42 3.14 11.45
N VAL A 192 -13.53 2.40 10.79
CA VAL A 192 -12.24 2.92 10.32
C VAL A 192 -12.45 4.02 9.28
N VAL A 193 -13.35 3.84 8.31
CA VAL A 193 -13.66 4.87 7.31
C VAL A 193 -14.20 6.13 7.99
N GLU A 194 -15.14 5.98 8.93
CA GLU A 194 -15.68 7.10 9.70
C GLU A 194 -14.61 7.83 10.52
N GLU A 195 -13.70 7.11 11.17
CA GLU A 195 -12.57 7.69 11.90
C GLU A 195 -11.68 8.51 10.96
N ILE A 196 -11.33 7.97 9.79
CA ILE A 196 -10.48 8.63 8.80
C ILE A 196 -11.15 9.89 8.24
N LEU A 197 -12.45 9.84 7.98
CA LEU A 197 -13.23 10.97 7.48
C LEU A 197 -13.48 12.03 8.55
N GLY A 198 -13.67 11.63 9.82
CA GLY A 198 -13.90 12.55 10.93
C GLY A 198 -12.64 13.25 11.43
N GLY A 199 -11.47 12.64 11.27
CA GLY A 199 -10.19 13.19 11.72
C GLY A 199 -9.57 14.23 10.77
N CYS A 200 -10.18 14.48 9.61
CA CYS A 200 -9.67 15.40 8.60
C CYS A 200 -10.77 16.37 8.15
N GLY A 201 -10.39 17.52 7.60
CA GLY A 201 -11.34 18.50 7.04
C GLY A 201 -12.10 17.94 5.84
N PRO A 202 -12.61 18.76 4.90
CA PRO A 202 -13.21 18.25 3.68
C PRO A 202 -12.28 17.24 2.98
N VAL A 203 -12.75 15.99 2.81
CA VAL A 203 -11.96 14.90 2.22
C VAL A 203 -12.65 14.41 0.95
N VAL A 204 -11.89 14.27 -0.13
CA VAL A 204 -12.30 13.51 -1.31
C VAL A 204 -11.77 12.09 -1.17
N PHE A 205 -12.60 11.08 -1.34
CA PHE A 205 -12.21 9.69 -1.11
C PHE A 205 -12.84 8.72 -2.12
N LYS A 206 -12.23 7.54 -2.26
CA LYS A 206 -12.74 6.42 -3.05
C LYS A 206 -12.50 5.11 -2.30
N ILE A 207 -13.48 4.22 -2.32
CA ILE A 207 -13.39 2.84 -1.82
C ILE A 207 -13.18 1.93 -3.04
N GLY A 208 -12.32 0.93 -2.92
CA GLY A 208 -12.04 0.01 -4.01
C GLY A 208 -11.49 -1.34 -3.56
N ILE A 209 -11.30 -2.23 -4.52
CA ILE A 209 -10.54 -3.49 -4.35
C ILE A 209 -9.25 -3.46 -5.18
N THR A 210 -8.24 -4.22 -4.75
CA THR A 210 -6.97 -4.40 -5.47
C THR A 210 -6.30 -5.72 -5.07
N CYS A 211 -5.56 -6.35 -5.98
CA CYS A 211 -4.61 -7.41 -5.61
C CYS A 211 -3.21 -6.86 -5.32
N ASN A 212 -2.89 -5.66 -5.85
CA ASN A 212 -1.62 -4.99 -5.67
C ASN A 212 -1.81 -3.51 -5.27
N PRO A 213 -1.67 -3.18 -3.98
CA PRO A 213 -1.88 -1.83 -3.48
C PRO A 213 -0.76 -0.87 -3.90
N LEU A 214 0.46 -1.35 -4.17
CA LEU A 214 1.56 -0.49 -4.62
C LEU A 214 1.34 -0.02 -6.05
N VAL A 215 0.94 -0.93 -6.95
CA VAL A 215 0.58 -0.59 -8.33
C VAL A 215 -0.64 0.33 -8.35
N ARG A 216 -1.71 -0.04 -7.64
CA ARG A 216 -2.93 0.78 -7.64
C ARG A 216 -2.73 2.15 -6.99
N TRP A 217 -1.85 2.25 -5.99
CA TRP A 217 -1.50 3.54 -5.40
C TRP A 217 -0.86 4.50 -6.41
N SER A 218 0.01 4.02 -7.30
CA SER A 218 0.66 4.87 -8.31
C SER A 218 -0.35 5.60 -9.21
N ALA A 219 -1.47 4.96 -9.55
CA ALA A 219 -2.55 5.57 -10.31
C ALA A 219 -3.28 6.66 -9.51
N TYR A 220 -3.66 6.36 -8.27
CA TYR A 220 -4.33 7.33 -7.40
C TYR A 220 -3.43 8.51 -7.01
N GLU A 221 -2.13 8.29 -6.87
CA GLU A 221 -1.18 9.37 -6.65
C GLU A 221 -1.24 10.40 -7.81
N ARG A 222 -1.28 9.94 -9.06
CA ARG A 222 -1.38 10.81 -10.24
C ARG A 222 -2.69 11.61 -10.26
N GLU A 223 -3.75 11.07 -9.68
CA GLU A 223 -5.04 11.76 -9.48
C GLU A 223 -5.05 12.74 -8.27
N GLY A 224 -3.93 12.82 -7.55
CA GLY A 224 -3.73 13.73 -6.42
C GLY A 224 -4.25 13.18 -5.08
N TYR A 225 -4.48 11.87 -4.97
CA TYR A 225 -4.71 11.25 -3.66
C TYR A 225 -3.43 11.29 -2.82
N GLN A 226 -3.59 11.32 -1.49
CA GLN A 226 -2.49 11.52 -0.54
C GLN A 226 -2.19 10.30 0.32
N GLN A 227 -3.19 9.43 0.53
CA GLN A 227 -3.03 8.20 1.32
C GLN A 227 -3.90 7.06 0.80
N PHE A 228 -3.41 5.83 1.00
CA PHE A 228 -4.06 4.57 0.66
C PHE A 228 -4.07 3.67 1.88
N HIS A 229 -5.25 3.30 2.36
CA HIS A 229 -5.45 2.49 3.55
C HIS A 229 -6.02 1.13 3.18
N LEU A 230 -5.41 0.05 3.65
CA LEU A 230 -5.98 -1.29 3.54
C LEU A 230 -6.95 -1.53 4.70
N LEU A 231 -8.18 -1.93 4.37
CA LEU A 231 -9.26 -2.12 5.34
C LEU A 231 -9.54 -3.59 5.64
N HIS A 232 -9.40 -4.46 4.62
CA HIS A 232 -9.67 -5.88 4.73
C HIS A 232 -8.84 -6.69 3.73
N VAL A 233 -8.59 -7.96 4.04
CA VAL A 233 -7.90 -8.92 3.17
C VAL A 233 -8.66 -10.23 3.20
N THR A 234 -8.93 -10.79 2.02
CA THR A 234 -9.59 -12.09 1.88
C THR A 234 -9.12 -12.79 0.61
N ASP A 235 -9.12 -14.12 0.63
CA ASP A 235 -8.80 -14.94 -0.53
C ASP A 235 -10.03 -15.16 -1.43
N SER A 236 -11.25 -14.91 -0.93
CA SER A 236 -12.49 -15.03 -1.73
C SER A 236 -12.82 -13.73 -2.46
N SER A 237 -12.87 -13.81 -3.79
CA SER A 237 -13.29 -12.70 -4.64
C SER A 237 -14.76 -12.32 -4.43
N GLU A 238 -15.67 -13.27 -4.20
CA GLU A 238 -17.08 -12.91 -3.96
C GLU A 238 -17.22 -12.13 -2.65
N VAL A 239 -16.51 -12.55 -1.60
CA VAL A 239 -16.53 -11.87 -0.30
C VAL A 239 -15.99 -10.45 -0.44
N VAL A 240 -14.85 -10.23 -1.11
CA VAL A 240 -14.28 -8.88 -1.24
C VAL A 240 -15.18 -7.94 -2.05
N GLN A 241 -15.82 -8.46 -3.12
CA GLN A 241 -16.72 -7.68 -3.97
C GLN A 241 -17.99 -7.29 -3.21
N LEU A 242 -18.59 -8.23 -2.47
CA LEU A 242 -19.74 -7.94 -1.62
C LEU A 242 -19.38 -6.93 -0.53
N PHE A 243 -18.18 -7.05 0.05
CA PHE A 243 -17.70 -6.13 1.07
C PHE A 243 -17.47 -4.72 0.51
N GLU A 244 -16.91 -4.59 -0.70
CA GLU A 244 -16.79 -3.33 -1.42
C GLU A 244 -18.15 -2.69 -1.65
N ALA A 245 -19.10 -3.46 -2.18
CA ALA A 245 -20.43 -2.96 -2.45
C ALA A 245 -21.13 -2.47 -1.17
N ALA A 246 -20.99 -3.21 -0.07
CA ALA A 246 -21.56 -2.83 1.23
C ALA A 246 -20.92 -1.57 1.83
N LEU A 247 -19.61 -1.36 1.62
CA LEU A 247 -18.95 -0.12 2.04
C LEU A 247 -19.34 1.06 1.15
N ILE A 248 -19.34 0.91 -0.17
CA ILE A 248 -19.75 1.98 -1.09
C ILE A 248 -21.20 2.38 -0.79
N ALA A 249 -22.11 1.42 -0.64
CA ALA A 249 -23.51 1.71 -0.31
C ALA A 249 -23.66 2.48 1.02
N ALA A 250 -22.75 2.29 1.98
CA ALA A 250 -22.78 3.01 3.25
C ALA A 250 -22.22 4.45 3.17
N PHE A 251 -21.37 4.74 2.19
CA PHE A 251 -20.64 6.02 2.10
C PHE A 251 -20.84 6.79 0.78
N GLN A 252 -21.59 6.27 -0.19
CA GLN A 252 -21.82 6.89 -1.50
C GLN A 252 -22.42 8.30 -1.40
N ASP A 253 -23.32 8.52 -0.43
CA ASP A 253 -24.03 9.79 -0.26
C ASP A 253 -23.24 10.78 0.62
N ARG A 254 -22.03 10.42 1.07
CA ARG A 254 -21.15 11.33 1.81
C ARG A 254 -20.47 12.31 0.86
N ALA A 255 -20.35 13.56 1.31
CA ALA A 255 -19.59 14.58 0.61
C ALA A 255 -18.15 14.11 0.33
N GLY A 256 -17.71 14.28 -0.91
CA GLY A 256 -16.37 13.91 -1.37
C GLY A 256 -16.19 12.46 -1.78
N CYS A 257 -17.21 11.60 -1.65
CA CYS A 257 -17.17 10.26 -2.22
C CYS A 257 -17.10 10.32 -3.76
N ARG A 258 -16.14 9.60 -4.36
CA ARG A 258 -15.93 9.54 -5.82
C ARG A 258 -16.37 8.23 -6.45
N ASN A 259 -16.95 7.31 -5.67
CA ASN A 259 -17.52 6.09 -6.21
C ASN A 259 -18.80 6.42 -6.98
N ILE A 260 -18.86 6.06 -8.26
CA ILE A 260 -20.04 6.27 -9.11
C ILE A 260 -20.94 5.05 -9.05
N ALA A 261 -20.37 3.86 -9.24
CA ALA A 261 -21.09 2.60 -9.12
C ALA A 261 -21.01 2.03 -7.69
N ARG A 262 -22.02 1.22 -7.33
CA ARG A 262 -22.11 0.50 -6.04
C ARG A 262 -21.17 -0.70 -5.93
N GLY A 263 -20.27 -0.91 -6.88
CA GLY A 263 -19.39 -2.08 -6.98
C GLY A 263 -19.24 -2.52 -8.42
N GLY A 264 -18.38 -3.50 -8.66
CA GLY A 264 -18.16 -4.05 -10.01
C GLY A 264 -17.28 -3.19 -10.92
N GLU A 265 -16.65 -2.13 -10.40
CA GLU A 265 -15.59 -1.39 -11.11
C GLU A 265 -14.25 -2.16 -11.10
N GLY A 266 -14.22 -3.40 -10.58
CA GLY A 266 -13.08 -4.30 -10.66
C GLY A 266 -13.17 -5.21 -11.89
N PRO A 267 -12.05 -5.82 -12.32
CA PRO A 267 -12.02 -6.73 -13.47
C PRO A 267 -12.94 -7.93 -13.24
N VAL A 268 -14.17 -7.85 -13.74
CA VAL A 268 -15.13 -8.95 -13.73
C VAL A 268 -14.67 -10.03 -14.72
N GLY A 269 -14.65 -11.29 -14.29
CA GLY A 269 -14.31 -12.43 -15.14
C GLY A 269 -12.83 -12.86 -15.15
N ARG A 270 -11.94 -12.24 -14.37
CA ARG A 270 -10.57 -12.73 -14.17
C ARG A 270 -10.46 -13.47 -12.84
N VAL A 271 -9.95 -14.70 -12.86
CA VAL A 271 -9.60 -15.42 -11.64
C VAL A 271 -8.41 -14.69 -11.00
N PRO A 272 -8.54 -14.14 -9.78
CA PRO A 272 -7.43 -13.45 -9.15
C PRO A 272 -6.33 -14.47 -8.83
N ALA A 273 -5.12 -14.23 -9.33
CA ALA A 273 -3.97 -15.08 -9.05
C ALA A 273 -3.46 -14.99 -7.60
N SER A 274 -3.98 -14.03 -6.83
CA SER A 274 -3.56 -13.74 -5.46
C SER A 274 -4.71 -13.18 -4.64
N PRO A 275 -4.62 -13.17 -3.29
CA PRO A 275 -5.71 -12.70 -2.46
C PRO A 275 -6.05 -11.25 -2.73
N SER A 276 -7.35 -10.97 -2.80
CA SER A 276 -7.84 -9.62 -3.00
C SER A 276 -7.78 -8.82 -1.69
N LEU A 277 -7.30 -7.59 -1.81
CA LEU A 277 -7.21 -6.61 -0.75
C LEU A 277 -8.27 -5.55 -0.98
N GLN A 278 -8.93 -5.15 0.09
CA GLN A 278 -9.82 -4.01 0.05
C GLN A 278 -9.08 -2.75 0.50
N CYS A 279 -9.31 -1.68 -0.24
CA CYS A 279 -8.63 -0.40 -0.05
C CYS A 279 -9.59 0.78 0.08
N PHE A 280 -9.10 1.81 0.75
CA PHE A 280 -9.70 3.11 0.90
C PHE A 280 -8.64 4.17 0.59
N VAL A 281 -8.89 5.00 -0.41
CA VAL A 281 -7.99 6.10 -0.76
C VAL A 281 -8.61 7.44 -0.42
N ARG A 282 -7.77 8.36 0.04
CA ARG A 282 -8.21 9.71 0.37
C ARG A 282 -7.27 10.80 -0.13
N ARG A 283 -7.87 11.94 -0.41
CA ARG A 283 -7.26 13.21 -0.73
C ARG A 283 -7.80 14.22 0.28
N CYS A 284 -6.95 14.76 1.13
CA CYS A 284 -7.33 15.91 1.95
C CYS A 284 -7.43 17.12 1.01
N CYS A 285 -8.59 17.76 0.95
CA CYS A 285 -8.69 19.08 0.37
C CYS A 285 -8.06 20.04 1.37
N LEU A 286 -6.77 20.32 1.21
CA LEU A 286 -6.23 21.55 1.76
C LEU A 286 -6.99 22.67 1.06
N ASP A 287 -7.73 23.47 1.81
CA ASP A 287 -8.57 24.53 1.27
C ASP A 287 -7.79 25.32 0.21
N ALA A 288 -8.31 25.31 -1.02
CA ALA A 288 -7.78 26.11 -2.12
C ALA A 288 -7.91 27.62 -1.84
N SER A 289 -8.42 28.04 -0.67
CA SER A 289 -8.50 29.43 -0.24
C SER A 289 -7.14 30.06 0.13
N MET A 290 -6.04 29.29 0.15
CA MET A 290 -4.69 29.82 0.41
C MET A 290 -3.85 30.10 -0.84
N SER A 291 -4.40 29.99 -2.06
CA SER A 291 -3.70 30.38 -3.29
C SER A 291 -3.51 31.91 -3.45
N SER A 292 -3.89 32.71 -2.46
CA SER A 292 -3.66 34.17 -2.40
C SER A 292 -2.56 34.61 -1.43
N LEU A 293 -1.88 33.69 -0.73
CA LEU A 293 -0.80 34.02 0.20
C LEU A 293 0.57 33.72 -0.39
N SER A 294 1.51 34.67 -0.21
CA SER A 294 2.84 34.67 -0.83
C SER A 294 3.67 33.42 -0.49
N ASN A 295 4.59 33.06 -1.41
CA ASN A 295 5.42 31.84 -1.38
C ASN A 295 6.15 31.60 -0.04
N ASP A 296 6.43 32.63 0.76
CA ASP A 296 7.13 32.48 2.04
C ASP A 296 6.27 31.90 3.17
N SER A 297 4.93 31.90 3.02
CA SER A 297 4.00 31.38 4.04
C SER A 297 3.68 29.89 3.89
N TYR A 298 4.04 29.28 2.73
CA TYR A 298 3.66 27.90 2.38
C TYR A 298 4.33 26.84 3.26
N ALA A 299 5.63 27.01 3.56
CA ALA A 299 6.39 26.04 4.36
C ALA A 299 5.95 26.01 5.84
N PHE A 300 5.44 27.12 6.37
CA PHE A 300 5.09 27.24 7.79
C PHE A 300 3.71 26.67 8.14
N LEU A 301 2.77 26.70 7.19
CA LEU A 301 1.38 26.25 7.41
C LEU A 301 1.19 24.75 7.12
N GLN A 302 1.92 24.19 6.16
CA GLN A 302 1.90 22.74 5.88
C GLN A 302 2.37 21.92 7.10
N ALA A 303 3.28 22.48 7.91
CA ALA A 303 3.74 21.88 9.16
C ALA A 303 2.70 21.95 10.31
N ARG A 304 1.78 22.93 10.32
CA ARG A 304 0.81 23.10 11.41
C ARG A 304 -0.44 22.23 11.28
N PHE A 305 -0.93 21.99 10.06
CA PHE A 305 -2.12 21.16 9.85
C PHE A 305 -1.83 19.66 9.89
N CYS A 306 -0.61 19.23 9.53
CA CYS A 306 -0.22 17.83 9.62
C CYS A 306 0.04 17.34 11.05
N CYS A 307 0.20 18.24 12.04
CA CYS A 307 0.57 17.91 13.42
C CYS A 307 -0.59 17.66 14.40
N ARG A 308 -1.85 17.66 13.97
CA ARG A 308 -2.99 17.52 14.90
C ARG A 308 -3.46 16.08 15.18
N HIS A 309 -2.84 15.06 14.60
CA HIS A 309 -3.05 13.66 14.98
C HIS A 309 -1.70 12.96 15.23
N THR A 310 -1.38 12.81 16.52
CA THR A 310 -0.39 11.89 17.11
C THR A 310 0.96 11.76 16.41
N PHE A 311 1.72 12.85 16.33
CA PHE A 311 3.18 12.78 16.30
C PHE A 311 3.74 13.82 17.27
N VAL A 312 4.32 13.35 18.38
CA VAL A 312 5.26 14.14 19.18
C VAL A 312 6.51 14.29 18.32
N CYS A 313 6.54 15.33 17.48
CA CYS A 313 7.76 15.75 16.82
C CYS A 313 8.56 16.57 17.82
N GLN A 314 9.49 15.93 18.52
CA GLN A 314 10.45 16.60 19.38
C GLN A 314 11.50 17.30 18.49
N CYS A 315 11.10 18.42 17.87
CA CYS A 315 12.03 19.30 17.17
C CYS A 315 12.89 20.01 18.21
N ASN A 316 14.14 19.55 18.34
CA ASN A 316 15.17 20.19 19.14
C ASN A 316 15.63 21.47 18.39
N PHE A 317 14.85 22.54 18.51
CA PHE A 317 15.18 23.83 17.90
C PHE A 317 15.98 24.66 18.91
N GLN A 318 17.28 24.82 18.67
CA GLN A 318 18.12 25.72 19.45
C GLN A 318 17.53 27.14 19.38
N ARG A 319 17.17 27.69 20.55
CA ARG A 319 16.64 29.06 20.70
C ARG A 319 17.74 30.08 20.43
N THR A 320 17.82 30.61 19.22
CA THR A 320 18.40 31.94 19.00
C THR A 320 17.35 33.00 19.36
N ARG A 321 17.58 33.71 20.48
CA ARG A 321 16.75 34.85 20.89
C ARG A 321 16.99 36.01 19.92
N VAL A 322 16.01 36.31 19.07
CA VAL A 322 15.92 37.63 18.42
C VAL A 322 15.06 38.52 19.31
N ARG A 323 15.69 39.51 19.96
CA ARG A 323 15.01 40.60 20.66
C ARG A 323 14.53 41.60 19.61
N ALA A 324 13.23 41.67 19.35
CA ALA A 324 12.64 42.78 18.61
C ALA A 324 12.22 43.87 19.61
N THR A 325 12.89 45.03 19.54
CA THR A 325 12.54 46.24 20.29
C THR A 325 11.44 46.96 19.52
N ILE A 326 10.25 47.11 20.11
CA ILE A 326 9.15 47.90 19.56
C ILE A 326 9.32 49.33 20.05
N HIS A 327 9.66 50.27 19.16
CA HIS A 327 9.53 51.70 19.42
C HIS A 327 8.12 52.14 19.04
N GLY A 328 7.32 52.54 20.03
CA GLY A 328 6.04 53.20 19.83
C GLY A 328 6.26 54.66 19.42
N PHE A 329 5.69 55.05 18.28
CA PHE A 329 5.54 56.44 17.86
C PHE A 329 4.17 56.93 18.36
N ILE A 330 4.15 57.90 19.27
CA ILE A 330 2.95 58.66 19.66
C ILE A 330 3.02 59.96 18.86
N SER A 331 1.99 60.22 18.05
CA SER A 331 1.78 61.52 17.40
C SER A 331 0.97 62.41 18.33
N GLY A 332 1.47 63.62 18.54
CA GLY A 332 0.76 64.80 19.04
C GLY A 332 1.07 65.96 18.11
#